data_AF-A0A969SZH7-F1
#
_entry.id   AF-A0A969SZH7-F1
#
_cell.length_a   1.000
_cell.length_b   1.000
_cell.length_c   1.000
_cell.angle_alpha   90.00
_cell.angle_beta   90.00
_cell.angle_gamma   90.00
#
_symmetry.space_group_name_H-M   'P 1'
#
loop_
_entity.id
_entity.type
_entity.pdbx_description
1 polymer ?
#
loop_
_entity_poly.entity_id
_entity_poly.type
_entity_poly.pdbx_seq_one_letter_code
_entity_poly.pdbx_strand_id
1 'polypeptide(L)' 'MQRRKKAMINRALAHFQLIYDPEPVAAHILTLGADRAIVRVMYYRDRRPPDRAWFEISSDLTLRELSFDDVHALESPWR' A
#
# COMPACT_ATOMS: atom_id res chain seq x y z
N MET A 1 12.04 11.77 -8.63
CA MET A 1 10.70 11.28 -8.22
C MET A 1 10.49 9.78 -8.47
N GLN A 2 10.81 9.25 -9.67
CA GLN A 2 10.62 7.82 -9.99
C GLN A 2 11.34 6.84 -9.04
N ARG A 3 12.57 7.14 -8.59
CA ARG A 3 13.31 6.28 -7.66
C ARG A 3 12.59 6.08 -6.33
N ARG A 4 12.05 7.17 -5.76
CA ARG A 4 11.28 7.15 -4.49
C ARG A 4 9.98 6.36 -4.65
N LYS A 5 9.26 6.60 -5.75
CA LYS A 5 8.04 5.87 -6.10
C LYS A 5 8.28 4.36 -6.13
N LYS A 6 9.35 3.94 -6.82
CA LYS A 6 9.76 2.54 -6.93
C LYS A 6 10.14 1.93 -5.58
N ALA A 7 10.87 2.67 -4.74
CA ALA A 7 11.25 2.21 -3.40
C ALA A 7 10.02 1.95 -2.50
N MET A 8 9.04 2.85 -2.51
CA MET A 8 7.81 2.70 -1.74
C MET A 8 6.98 1.50 -2.23
N ILE A 9 6.86 1.33 -3.55
CA ILE A 9 6.20 0.16 -4.15
C ILE A 9 6.89 -1.14 -3.72
N ASN A 10 8.21 -1.21 -3.86
CA ASN A 10 8.98 -2.40 -3.49
C ASN A 10 8.85 -2.71 -2.00
N ARG A 11 8.80 -1.69 -1.14
CA ARG A 11 8.62 -1.86 0.31
C ARG A 11 7.27 -2.47 0.64
N ALA A 12 6.19 -2.02 0.00
CA ALA A 12 4.85 -2.58 0.16
C ALA A 12 4.79 -4.05 -0.26
N LEU A 13 5.36 -4.36 -1.44
CA LEU A 13 5.39 -5.72 -1.98
C LEU A 13 6.15 -6.68 -1.06
N ALA A 14 7.34 -6.27 -0.60
CA ALA A 14 8.17 -7.08 0.30
C ALA A 14 7.46 -7.37 1.63
N HIS A 15 6.79 -6.36 2.21
CA HIS A 15 6.02 -6.55 3.45
C HIS A 15 4.82 -7.48 3.24
N PHE A 16 4.06 -7.25 2.17
CA PHE A 16 2.88 -8.05 1.85
C PHE A 16 3.21 -9.51 1.56
N GLN A 17 4.36 -9.78 0.93
CA GLN A 17 4.85 -11.14 0.69
C GLN A 17 5.27 -11.81 2.01
N LEU A 18 6.00 -11.08 2.87
CA LEU A 18 6.49 -11.60 4.16
C LEU A 18 5.36 -12.06 5.09
N ILE A 19 4.30 -11.27 5.22
CA ILE A 19 3.28 -11.51 6.26
C ILE A 19 2.28 -12.59 5.86
N TYR A 20 2.07 -12.80 4.56
CA TYR A 20 0.80 -13.37 4.13
C TYR A 20 0.89 -14.41 3.00
N ASP A 21 2.07 -14.65 2.40
CA ASP A 21 2.42 -15.81 1.56
C ASP A 21 1.35 -16.36 0.55
N PRO A 22 0.79 -15.54 -0.37
CA PRO A 22 1.26 -15.56 -1.77
C PRO A 22 2.05 -14.36 -2.30
N GLU A 23 2.65 -14.60 -3.47
CA GLU A 23 3.29 -13.64 -4.36
C GLU A 23 2.30 -12.53 -4.80
N PRO A 24 2.62 -11.24 -4.56
CA PRO A 24 1.82 -10.14 -5.05
C PRO A 24 1.91 -10.05 -6.58
N VAL A 25 0.81 -9.70 -7.25
CA VAL A 25 0.77 -9.53 -8.71
C VAL A 25 1.36 -8.20 -9.12
N ALA A 26 1.02 -7.14 -8.38
CA ALA A 26 1.45 -5.78 -8.67
C ALA A 26 1.15 -4.86 -7.48
N ALA A 27 1.61 -3.62 -7.56
CA ALA A 27 1.25 -2.58 -6.60
C ALA A 27 1.07 -1.22 -7.30
N HIS A 28 0.20 -0.39 -6.74
CA HIS A 28 -0.20 0.90 -7.29
C HIS A 28 -0.19 1.96 -6.19
N ILE A 29 0.23 3.19 -6.51
CA ILE A 29 0.18 4.32 -5.57
C ILE A 29 -1.13 5.07 -5.78
N LEU A 30 -1.97 5.08 -4.76
CA LEU A 30 -3.23 5.83 -4.73
C LEU A 30 -2.99 7.32 -4.46
N THR A 31 -2.07 7.62 -3.55
CA THR A 31 -1.74 9.00 -3.17
C THR A 31 -0.24 9.13 -2.96
N LEU A 32 0.35 10.22 -3.47
CA LEU A 32 1.75 10.56 -3.29
C LEU A 32 1.87 11.98 -2.74
N GLY A 33 2.16 12.08 -1.44
CA GLY A 33 2.47 13.34 -0.77
C GLY A 33 3.97 13.61 -0.67
N ALA A 34 4.32 14.75 -0.08
CA ALA A 34 5.71 15.15 0.14
C ALA A 34 6.46 14.17 1.09
N ASP A 35 5.78 13.62 2.09
CA ASP A 35 6.40 12.77 3.12
C ASP A 35 5.84 11.35 3.19
N ARG A 36 4.71 11.07 2.55
CA ARG A 36 4.05 9.76 2.58
C ARG A 36 3.44 9.36 1.25
N ALA A 37 3.28 8.07 1.05
CA ALA A 37 2.53 7.49 -0.06
C ALA A 37 1.57 6.42 0.44
N ILE A 38 0.42 6.30 -0.20
CA ILE A 38 -0.52 5.19 0.00
C ILE A 38 -0.36 4.23 -1.16
N VAL A 39 0.01 2.99 -0.86
CA VAL A 39 0.23 1.92 -1.84
C VAL A 39 -0.81 0.84 -1.65
N ARG A 40 -1.52 0.50 -2.73
CA ARG A 40 -2.38 -0.68 -2.83
C ARG A 40 -1.62 -1.82 -3.48
N VAL A 41 -1.56 -2.98 -2.84
CA VAL A 41 -1.05 -4.23 -3.39
C VAL A 41 -2.20 -5.01 -4.04
N MET A 42 -1.96 -5.56 -5.23
CA MET A 42 -2.90 -6.40 -5.97
C MET A 42 -2.43 -7.85 -5.89
N TYR A 43 -3.36 -8.78 -5.66
CA TYR A 43 -3.07 -10.20 -5.43
C TYR A 43 -4.25 -11.07 -5.89
N TYR A 44 -4.02 -12.38 -6.04
CA TYR A 44 -5.07 -13.31 -6.46
C TYR A 44 -6.07 -13.62 -5.33
N ARG A 45 -7.35 -13.62 -5.70
CA ARG A 45 -8.52 -13.43 -4.81
C ARG A 45 -8.82 -14.57 -3.84
N ASP A 46 -8.19 -15.74 -4.00
CA ASP A 46 -8.68 -16.96 -3.35
C ASP A 46 -8.17 -17.17 -1.91
N ARG A 47 -7.32 -16.28 -1.38
CA ARG A 47 -6.65 -16.52 -0.08
C ARG A 47 -6.68 -15.39 0.95
N ARG A 48 -7.12 -14.17 0.65
CA ARG A 48 -7.00 -13.06 1.63
C ARG A 48 -8.13 -12.02 1.59
N PRO A 49 -8.51 -11.46 2.74
CA PRO A 49 -9.46 -10.36 2.80
C PRO A 49 -8.97 -9.16 1.98
N PRO A 50 -9.81 -8.57 1.11
CA PRO A 50 -9.48 -7.38 0.33
C PRO A 50 -9.05 -6.19 1.21
N ASP A 51 -9.39 -6.26 2.49
CA ASP A 51 -9.30 -5.18 3.47
C ASP A 51 -7.87 -4.88 3.95
N ARG A 52 -6.88 -5.74 3.62
CA ARG A 52 -5.51 -5.71 4.17
C ARG A 52 -4.42 -5.54 3.12
N ALA A 53 -4.73 -4.87 2.03
CA ALA A 53 -3.82 -4.71 0.90
C ALA A 53 -3.37 -3.27 0.68
N TRP A 54 -3.56 -2.40 1.67
CA TRP A 54 -3.15 -1.00 1.61
C TRP A 54 -2.12 -0.67 2.66
N PHE A 55 -1.15 0.16 2.26
CA PHE A 55 -0.02 0.54 3.09
C PHE A 55 0.22 2.03 2.98
N GLU A 56 0.28 2.72 4.11
CA GLU A 56 0.91 4.04 4.19
C GLU A 56 2.41 3.85 4.37
N ILE A 57 3.20 4.54 3.56
CA ILE A 57 4.66 4.44 3.57
C ILE A 57 5.25 5.84 3.62
N SER A 58 6.02 6.13 4.67
CA SER A 58 6.71 7.40 4.84
C SER A 58 8.00 7.49 4.02
N SER A 59 8.62 8.67 3.97
CA SER A 59 9.84 8.96 3.22
C SER A 59 11.05 8.13 3.68
N ASP A 60 11.08 7.74 4.95
CA ASP A 60 12.05 6.83 5.59
C ASP A 60 11.72 5.34 5.37
N LEU A 61 10.67 5.03 4.60
CA LEU A 61 10.19 3.67 4.31
C LEU A 61 9.61 2.93 5.53
N THR A 62 9.30 3.65 6.60
CA THR A 62 8.41 3.12 7.66
C THR A 62 7.03 2.88 7.04
N LEU A 63 6.42 1.74 7.39
CA LEU A 63 5.19 1.26 6.78
C LEU A 63 4.14 1.00 7.86
N ARG A 64 2.89 1.34 7.54
CA ARG A 64 1.70 1.02 8.32
C ARG A 64 0.63 0.41 7.44
N GLU A 65 0.04 -0.70 7.86
CA GLU A 65 -1.14 -1.27 7.22
C GLU A 65 -2.35 -0.37 7.43
N LEU A 66 -3.15 -0.22 6.37
CA LEU A 66 -4.38 0.55 6.40
C LEU A 66 -5.57 -0.40 6.26
N SER A 67 -6.60 -0.15 7.07
CA SER A 67 -7.91 -0.77 6.89
C SER A 67 -8.65 -0.14 5.71
N PHE A 68 -9.75 -0.78 5.29
CA PHE A 68 -10.67 -0.18 4.33
C PHE A 68 -11.20 1.17 4.83
N ASP A 69 -11.54 1.30 6.11
CA ASP A 69 -12.07 2.54 6.69
C ASP A 69 -11.04 3.67 6.65
N ASP A 70 -9.76 3.36 6.90
CA ASP A 70 -8.67 4.33 6.77
C ASP A 70 -8.58 4.89 5.34
N VAL A 71 -8.65 4.00 4.34
CA VAL A 71 -8.57 4.39 2.93
C VAL A 71 -9.84 5.14 2.50
N HIS A 72 -11.01 4.70 2.94
CA HIS A 72 -12.28 5.38 2.65
C HIS A 72 -12.31 6.81 3.20
N ALA A 73 -11.76 7.02 4.40
CA ALA A 73 -11.61 8.35 4.99
C ALA A 73 -10.60 9.24 4.23
N LEU A 74 -9.64 8.65 3.53
CA LEU A 74 -8.64 9.36 2.72
C LEU A 74 -9.16 9.73 1.32
N GLU A 75 -10.00 8.87 0.72
CA GLU A 75 -10.57 9.10 -0.61
C GLU A 75 -11.84 9.95 -0.58
N SER A 76 -12.53 10.08 0.56
CA SER A 76 -13.73 10.90 0.69
C SER A 76 -13.40 12.40 0.59
N PRO A 77 -13.79 13.08 -0.51
CA PRO A 77 -13.40 14.47 -0.78
C PRO A 77 -14.14 15.52 0.06
N TRP A 78 -14.94 15.10 1.05
CA TRP A 78 -15.79 15.97 1.88
C TRP A 78 -15.17 16.26 3.25
N ARG A 79 -13.93 16.76 3.26
CA ARG A 79 -13.31 17.40 4.43
C ARG A 79 -12.79 18.78 4.07
#